data_AF-A0A5E7ZXL8-F1
#
_entry.id   AF-A0A5E7ZXL8-F1
#
_cell.length_a   1.000
_cell.length_b   1.000
_cell.length_c   1.000
_cell.angle_alpha   90.00
_cell.angle_beta   90.00
_cell.angle_gamma   90.00
#
_symmetry.space_group_name_H-M   'P 1'
#
loop_
_entity.id
_entity.type
_entity.pdbx_description
1 polymer ?
#
loop_
_entity_poly.entity_id
_entity_poly.type
_entity_poly.pdbx_seq_one_letter_code
_entity_poly.pdbx_strand_id
1 'polypeptide(L)'
;MSAVQERRFSMLVKHLWFVAILGITLLFFLYKGISYAVIGSYVPVVFIMTIVALFLTGFYRSEKAFMRVLSLWAVLVVLWSFVRLLLSIVNQFVKPIPEGHVHDQLGIAGSLLSLAFLFAGVYLLRNRNKVFG
;
A
#
# COMPACT_ATOMS: atom_id res chain seq x y z
N MET A 1 11.60 23.89 8.92
CA MET A 1 10.28 23.19 8.98
C MET A 1 9.30 24.11 9.68
N SER A 2 8.03 24.15 9.29
CA SER A 2 7.02 24.88 10.07
C SER A 2 6.71 24.10 11.38
N ALA A 3 6.29 24.79 12.44
CA ALA A 3 5.92 24.14 13.72
C ALA A 3 4.87 23.02 13.53
N VAL A 4 4.01 23.14 12.51
CA VAL A 4 3.03 22.11 12.11
C VAL A 4 3.70 20.88 11.48
N GLN A 5 4.79 21.04 10.75
CA GLN A 5 5.58 19.92 10.20
C GLN A 5 6.35 19.18 11.30
N GLU A 6 6.94 19.90 12.25
CA GLU A 6 7.63 19.30 13.40
C GLU A 6 6.69 18.48 14.29
N ARG A 7 5.49 19.00 14.57
CA ARG A 7 4.46 18.25 15.30
C ARG A 7 4.08 16.95 14.59
N ARG A 8 3.91 16.98 13.27
CA ARG A 8 3.58 15.77 12.49
C ARG A 8 4.72 14.76 12.45
N PHE A 9 5.94 15.23 12.27
CA PHE A 9 7.11 14.37 12.29
C PHE A 9 7.27 13.72 13.66
N SER A 10 7.11 14.46 14.76
CA SER A 10 7.17 13.88 16.11
C SER A 10 6.05 12.87 16.37
N MET A 11 4.83 13.10 15.87
CA MET A 11 3.72 12.13 15.95
C MET A 11 4.04 10.84 15.18
N LEU A 12 4.58 10.96 13.97
CA LEU A 12 5.05 9.81 13.18
C LEU A 12 6.14 9.02 13.93
N VAL A 13 7.14 9.72 14.48
CA VAL A 13 8.23 9.09 15.24
C VAL A 13 7.74 8.39 16.51
N LYS A 14 6.70 8.92 17.18
CA LYS A 14 6.08 8.23 18.34
C LYS A 14 5.38 6.93 17.96
N HIS A 15 4.96 6.78 16.70
CA HIS A 15 4.25 5.62 16.20
C HIS A 15 5.07 4.87 15.14
N LEU A 16 6.30 4.48 15.48
CA LEU A 16 7.24 3.80 14.57
C LEU A 16 6.62 2.60 13.83
N TRP A 17 5.82 1.78 14.50
CA TRP A 17 5.15 0.64 13.85
C TRP A 17 4.18 1.07 12.75
N PHE A 18 3.47 2.17 12.94
CA PHE A 18 2.58 2.73 11.92
C PHE A 18 3.38 3.18 10.70
N VAL A 19 4.48 3.88 10.95
CA VAL A 19 5.39 4.37 9.90
C VAL A 19 6.05 3.21 9.16
N ALA A 20 6.49 2.18 9.88
CA ALA A 20 7.11 0.99 9.29
C ALA A 20 6.13 0.27 8.36
N ILE A 21 4.89 0.03 8.81
CA ILE A 21 3.86 -0.63 7.98
C ILE A 21 3.54 0.22 6.75
N LEU A 22 3.34 1.53 6.91
CA LEU A 22 3.11 2.44 5.79
C LEU A 22 4.28 2.42 4.80
N GLY A 23 5.51 2.51 5.31
CA GLY A 23 6.73 2.48 4.52
C GLY A 23 6.90 1.16 3.76
N ILE A 24 6.71 0.02 4.42
CA ILE A 24 6.81 -1.31 3.79
C ILE A 24 5.78 -1.45 2.67
N THR A 25 4.52 -1.03 2.89
CA THR A 25 3.50 -1.11 1.85
C THR A 25 3.85 -0.23 0.65
N LEU A 26 4.30 1.01 0.87
CA LEU A 26 4.71 1.91 -0.22
C LEU A 26 5.92 1.38 -0.98
N LEU A 27 6.95 0.92 -0.28
CA LEU A 27 8.17 0.35 -0.88
C LEU A 27 7.86 -0.90 -1.71
N PHE A 28 6.97 -1.77 -1.23
CA PHE A 28 6.55 -2.94 -1.98
C PHE A 28 5.89 -2.58 -3.31
N PHE A 29 4.96 -1.61 -3.32
CA PHE A 29 4.31 -1.18 -4.56
C PHE A 29 5.27 -0.42 -5.47
N LEU A 30 6.26 0.30 -4.92
CA LEU A 30 7.30 0.94 -5.71
C LEU A 30 8.18 -0.11 -6.40
N TYR A 31 8.62 -1.12 -5.66
CA TYR A 31 9.35 -2.25 -6.19
C TYR A 31 8.56 -2.95 -7.31
N LYS A 32 7.29 -3.29 -7.07
CA LYS A 32 6.42 -3.88 -8.11
C LYS A 32 6.28 -2.92 -9.31
N GLY A 33 6.10 -1.63 -9.07
CA GLY A 33 6.06 -0.60 -10.12
C GLY A 33 7.28 -0.68 -11.04
N ILE A 34 8.47 -0.70 -10.46
CA ILE A 34 9.73 -0.83 -11.19
C ILE A 34 9.82 -2.18 -11.91
N SER A 35 9.47 -3.30 -11.26
CA SER A 35 9.48 -4.62 -11.90
C SER A 35 8.57 -4.68 -13.13
N TYR A 36 7.38 -4.05 -13.07
CA TYR A 36 6.47 -3.97 -14.21
C TYR A 36 6.99 -3.03 -15.31
N ALA A 37 7.67 -1.94 -14.96
CA ALA A 37 8.28 -1.05 -15.93
C ALA A 37 9.40 -1.75 -16.74
N VAL A 38 10.17 -2.64 -16.10
CA VAL A 38 11.22 -3.44 -16.77
C VAL A 38 10.64 -4.36 -17.85
N ILE A 39 9.42 -4.87 -17.67
CA ILE A 39 8.71 -5.68 -18.68
C ILE A 39 7.87 -4.83 -19.67
N GLY A 40 8.09 -3.51 -19.70
CA GLY A 40 7.43 -2.58 -20.62
C GLY A 40 6.07 -2.04 -20.16
N SER A 41 5.62 -2.37 -18.95
CA SER A 41 4.36 -1.89 -18.38
C SER A 41 4.58 -0.73 -17.41
N TYR A 42 4.38 0.51 -17.88
CA TYR A 42 4.64 1.73 -17.10
C TYR A 42 3.47 2.15 -16.19
N VAL A 43 2.28 1.55 -16.35
CA VAL A 43 1.08 1.94 -15.58
C VAL A 43 1.30 1.81 -14.07
N PRO A 44 1.86 0.70 -13.53
CA PRO A 44 2.03 0.56 -12.09
C PRO A 44 3.02 1.56 -11.48
N VAL A 45 4.10 1.90 -12.21
CA VAL A 45 5.09 2.88 -11.71
C VAL A 45 4.51 4.30 -11.69
N VAL A 46 3.77 4.70 -12.73
CA VAL A 46 3.09 6.01 -12.74
C VAL A 46 2.08 6.11 -11.60
N PHE A 47 1.34 5.04 -11.35
CA PHE A 47 0.36 4.99 -10.26
C PHE A 47 1.01 5.18 -8.88
N ILE A 48 2.04 4.40 -8.55
CA ILE A 48 2.70 4.52 -7.23
C ILE A 48 3.43 5.85 -7.07
N MET A 49 4.05 6.38 -8.13
CA MET A 49 4.68 7.70 -8.09
C MET A 49 3.65 8.81 -7.83
N THR A 50 2.45 8.70 -8.41
CA THR A 50 1.35 9.62 -8.12
C THR A 50 0.95 9.57 -6.64
N ILE A 51 0.83 8.37 -6.06
CA ILE A 51 0.52 8.21 -4.64
C ILE A 51 1.62 8.83 -3.76
N VAL A 52 2.89 8.59 -4.06
CA VAL A 52 4.02 9.18 -3.33
C VAL A 52 3.99 10.71 -3.42
N ALA A 53 3.73 11.27 -4.60
CA ALA A 53 3.60 12.71 -4.79
C ALA A 53 2.42 13.29 -3.99
N LEU A 54 1.29 12.59 -3.91
CA LEU A 54 0.15 12.96 -3.07
C LEU A 54 0.49 12.91 -1.57
N PHE A 55 1.26 11.92 -1.12
CA PHE A 55 1.73 11.86 0.27
C PHE A 55 2.64 13.03 0.62
N LEU A 56 3.60 13.35 -0.24
CA LEU A 56 4.49 14.49 -0.05
C LEU A 56 3.69 15.79 -0.02
N THR A 57 2.83 16.01 -1.02
CA THR A 57 2.01 17.23 -1.11
C THR A 57 1.03 17.34 0.05
N GLY A 58 0.40 16.24 0.45
CA GLY A 58 -0.45 16.16 1.64
C GLY A 58 0.32 16.52 2.90
N PHE A 59 1.55 16.02 3.04
CA PHE A 59 2.44 16.34 4.14
C PHE A 59 2.84 17.82 4.17
N TYR A 60 3.03 18.48 3.03
CA TYR A 60 3.33 19.92 3.03
C TYR A 60 2.08 20.79 3.26
N ARG A 61 0.91 20.39 2.74
CA ARG A 61 -0.29 21.23 2.70
C ARG A 61 -1.10 21.27 3.99
N SER A 62 -1.53 20.12 4.50
CA SER A 62 -2.32 20.07 5.75
C SER A 62 -2.43 18.65 6.31
N GLU A 63 -2.64 18.53 7.62
CA GLU A 63 -2.90 17.26 8.30
C GLU A 63 -4.13 16.53 7.73
N LYS A 64 -5.22 17.25 7.48
CA LYS A 64 -6.44 16.67 6.88
C LYS A 64 -6.17 16.10 5.48
N ALA A 65 -5.36 16.78 4.66
CA ALA A 65 -5.00 16.29 3.33
C ALA A 65 -4.14 15.02 3.43
N PHE A 66 -3.12 15.02 4.30
CA PHE A 66 -2.29 13.84 4.55
C PHE A 66 -3.13 12.64 5.02
N MET A 67 -4.05 12.87 5.95
CA MET A 67 -4.98 11.85 6.46
C MET A 67 -5.91 11.28 5.38
N ARG A 68 -6.37 12.11 4.45
CA ARG A 68 -7.16 11.65 3.30
C ARG A 68 -6.32 10.77 2.37
N VAL A 69 -5.09 11.17 2.05
CA VAL A 69 -4.18 10.38 1.20
C VAL A 69 -3.83 9.05 1.87
N LEU A 70 -3.53 9.06 3.17
CA LEU A 70 -3.30 7.87 3.96
C LEU A 70 -4.50 6.92 3.96
N SER A 71 -5.71 7.46 4.10
CA SER A 71 -6.95 6.69 4.06
C SER A 71 -7.19 6.09 2.68
N LEU A 72 -7.02 6.88 1.62
CA LEU A 72 -7.12 6.42 0.24
C LEU A 72 -6.13 5.29 -0.01
N TRP A 73 -4.86 5.47 0.38
CA TRP A 73 -3.82 4.47 0.23
C TRP A 73 -4.17 3.17 0.94
N ALA A 74 -4.58 3.24 2.21
CA ALA A 74 -4.92 2.06 2.97
C ALA A 74 -6.14 1.32 2.40
N VAL A 75 -7.15 2.05 1.88
CA VAL A 75 -8.28 1.44 1.13
C VAL A 75 -7.77 0.74 -0.13
N LEU A 76 -6.88 1.36 -0.91
CA LEU A 76 -6.30 0.75 -2.11
C LEU A 76 -5.53 -0.54 -1.79
N VAL A 77 -4.75 -0.54 -0.70
CA VAL A 77 -4.04 -1.73 -0.22
C VAL A 77 -5.03 -2.84 0.15
N VAL A 78 -6.11 -2.52 0.88
CA VAL A 78 -7.16 -3.49 1.23
C VAL A 78 -7.82 -4.05 -0.02
N LEU A 79 -8.23 -3.20 -0.96
CA LEU A 79 -8.85 -3.62 -2.22
C LEU A 79 -7.92 -4.52 -3.04
N TRP A 80 -6.66 -4.12 -3.19
CA TRP A 80 -5.66 -4.90 -3.91
C TRP A 80 -5.46 -6.29 -3.29
N SER A 81 -5.30 -6.36 -1.96
CA SER A 81 -5.17 -7.62 -1.25
C SER A 81 -6.40 -8.50 -1.37
N PHE A 82 -7.58 -7.92 -1.24
CA PHE A 82 -8.84 -8.63 -1.33
C PHE A 82 -9.06 -9.23 -2.73
N VAL A 83 -8.88 -8.42 -3.78
CA VAL A 83 -8.98 -8.89 -5.17
C VAL A 83 -7.97 -10.00 -5.43
N ARG A 84 -6.74 -9.88 -4.93
CA ARG A 84 -5.72 -10.91 -5.13
C ARG A 84 -6.02 -12.21 -4.41
N LEU A 85 -6.57 -12.15 -3.20
CA LEU A 85 -7.04 -13.34 -2.47
C LEU A 85 -8.19 -14.02 -3.22
N LEU A 86 -9.16 -13.24 -3.73
CA LEU A 86 -10.25 -13.78 -4.56
C LEU A 86 -9.70 -14.47 -5.82
N LEU A 87 -8.79 -13.81 -6.54
CA LEU A 87 -8.17 -14.39 -7.74
C LEU A 87 -7.38 -15.67 -7.43
N SER A 88 -6.71 -15.73 -6.27
CA SER A 88 -6.01 -16.94 -5.85
C SER A 88 -6.97 -18.10 -5.61
N ILE A 89 -8.10 -17.86 -4.93
CA ILE A 89 -9.16 -18.85 -4.73
C ILE A 89 -9.67 -19.33 -6.09
N VAL A 90 -10.03 -18.42 -7.01
CA VAL A 90 -10.51 -18.78 -8.35
C VAL A 90 -9.48 -19.61 -9.12
N ASN A 91 -8.20 -19.23 -9.05
CA ASN A 91 -7.10 -19.94 -9.72
C ASN A 91 -6.90 -21.37 -9.17
N GLN A 92 -7.17 -21.61 -7.88
CA GLN A 92 -7.05 -22.93 -7.27
C GLN A 92 -8.26 -23.83 -7.53
N PHE A 93 -9.48 -23.27 -7.59
CA PHE A 93 -10.71 -24.06 -7.59
C PHE A 93 -11.47 -24.11 -8.93
N VAL A 94 -11.23 -23.18 -9.87
CA VAL A 94 -11.99 -23.11 -11.13
C VAL A 94 -11.14 -23.55 -12.32
N LYS A 95 -10.07 -22.80 -12.62
CA LYS A 95 -9.13 -23.13 -13.70
C LYS A 95 -7.81 -22.41 -13.44
N PRO A 96 -6.68 -23.12 -13.40
CA PRO A 96 -5.39 -22.48 -13.25
C PRO A 96 -5.12 -21.61 -14.48
N ILE A 97 -4.71 -20.36 -14.24
CA ILE A 97 -4.31 -19.44 -15.29
C ILE A 97 -3.02 -20.02 -15.91
N PRO A 98 -3.00 -20.27 -17.23
CA PRO A 98 -1.91 -20.98 -17.90
C PRO A 98 -0.59 -20.19 -17.94
N GLU A 99 -0.65 -18.90 -17.64
CA GLU A 99 0.50 -18.01 -17.56
C GLU A 99 1.31 -18.29 -16.28
N GLY A 100 2.45 -18.98 -16.39
CA GLY A 100 3.27 -19.40 -15.24
C GLY A 100 3.63 -18.26 -14.28
N HIS A 101 3.92 -17.07 -14.80
CA HIS A 101 4.21 -15.87 -13.99
C HIS A 101 3.01 -15.33 -13.18
N VAL A 102 1.78 -15.63 -13.60
CA VAL A 102 0.55 -15.33 -12.85
C VAL A 102 0.26 -16.44 -11.85
N HIS A 103 0.52 -17.69 -12.23
CA HIS A 103 0.39 -18.85 -11.34
C HIS A 103 1.25 -18.72 -10.09
N ASP A 104 2.52 -18.35 -10.24
CA ASP A 104 3.44 -18.13 -9.11
C ASP A 104 3.00 -16.96 -8.21
N GLN A 105 2.37 -15.94 -8.80
CA GLN A 105 1.84 -14.81 -8.06
C GLN A 105 0.55 -15.14 -7.28
N LEU A 106 -0.20 -16.15 -7.70
CA LEU A 106 -1.45 -16.58 -7.07
C LEU A 106 -1.30 -17.87 -6.24
N GLY A 107 -0.08 -18.40 -6.12
CA GLY A 107 0.24 -19.51 -5.24
C GLY A 107 0.14 -19.17 -3.74
N ILE A 108 0.52 -20.14 -2.91
CA ILE A 108 0.43 -20.05 -1.44
C ILE A 108 1.21 -18.84 -0.89
N ALA A 109 2.45 -18.63 -1.35
CA ALA A 109 3.27 -17.50 -0.92
C ALA A 109 2.63 -16.14 -1.29
N GLY A 110 2.07 -16.04 -2.49
CA GLY A 110 1.33 -14.85 -2.94
C GLY A 110 0.07 -14.59 -2.11
N SER A 111 -0.61 -15.64 -1.67
CA SER A 111 -1.79 -15.56 -0.80
C SER A 111 -1.44 -15.08 0.61
N LEU A 112 -0.39 -15.63 1.21
CA LEU A 112 0.12 -15.20 2.52
C LEU A 112 0.54 -13.72 2.49
N LEU A 113 1.24 -13.31 1.43
CA LEU A 113 1.60 -11.91 1.23
C LEU A 113 0.35 -11.02 1.11
N SER A 114 -0.65 -11.46 0.35
CA SER A 114 -1.91 -10.72 0.18
C SER A 114 -2.64 -10.56 1.52
N LEU A 115 -2.66 -11.62 2.34
CA LEU A 115 -3.24 -11.61 3.67
C LEU A 115 -2.49 -10.67 4.63
N ALA A 116 -1.15 -10.68 4.60
CA ALA A 116 -0.34 -9.74 5.38
C ALA A 116 -0.63 -8.28 4.99
N PHE A 117 -0.76 -7.99 3.69
CA PHE A 117 -1.11 -6.66 3.20
C PHE A 117 -2.56 -6.28 3.54
N LEU A 118 -3.49 -7.25 3.60
CA LEU A 118 -4.85 -7.01 4.06
C LEU A 118 -4.85 -6.54 5.51
N PHE A 119 -4.15 -7.27 6.39
CA PHE A 119 -3.98 -6.86 7.79
C PHE A 119 -3.29 -5.51 7.93
N ALA A 120 -2.25 -5.25 7.14
CA ALA A 120 -1.57 -3.95 7.11
C ALA A 120 -2.53 -2.80 6.72
N GLY A 121 -3.30 -2.97 5.64
CA GLY A 121 -4.26 -1.97 5.18
C GLY A 121 -5.35 -1.68 6.22
N VAL A 122 -5.92 -2.74 6.83
CA VAL A 122 -6.89 -2.60 7.93
C VAL A 122 -6.27 -1.92 9.15
N TYR A 123 -5.04 -2.29 9.51
CA TYR A 123 -4.31 -1.69 10.63
C TYR A 123 -4.08 -0.18 10.41
N LEU A 124 -3.67 0.22 9.20
CA LEU A 124 -3.46 1.62 8.84
C LEU A 124 -4.78 2.41 8.93
N LEU A 125 -5.89 1.87 8.41
CA LEU A 125 -7.21 2.51 8.50
C LEU A 125 -7.68 2.69 9.95
N ARG A 126 -7.51 1.66 10.78
CA ARG A 126 -8.02 1.67 12.17
C ARG A 126 -7.19 2.57 13.08
N ASN A 127 -5.87 2.63 12.90
CA ASN A 127 -4.98 3.36 13.81
C ASN A 127 -4.68 4.80 13.37
N ARG A 128 -5.05 5.23 12.15
CA ARG A 128 -4.80 6.61 11.69
C ARG A 128 -5.31 7.69 12.66
N ASN A 129 -6.51 7.50 13.24
CA ASN A 129 -7.10 8.46 14.16
C ASN A 129 -6.42 8.47 15.54
N LYS A 130 -5.67 7.42 15.90
CA LYS A 130 -4.88 7.41 17.13
C LYS A 130 -3.54 8.12 16.96
N VAL A 131 -3.04 8.17 15.73
CA VAL A 131 -1.75 8.78 15.38
C VAL A 131 -1.89 10.25 15.05
N PHE A 132 -3.03 10.67 14.47
CA PHE A 132 -3.26 12.04 13.97
C PHE A 132 -4.61 12.66 14.39
N GLY A 133 -5.39 11.96 15.22
CA GLY A 133 -6.59 12.53 15.87
C GLY A 133 -6.25 13.03 17.25
#